data_AF-A0AB38JIP6-F1
#
_entry.id   AF-A0AB38JIP6-F1
#
_cell.length_a   1.000
_cell.length_b   1.000
_cell.length_c   1.000
_cell.angle_alpha   90.00
_cell.angle_beta   90.00
_cell.angle_gamma   90.00
#
_symmetry.space_group_name_H-M   'P 1'
#
loop_
_entity.id
_entity.type
_entity.pdbx_description
1 polymer ?
#
loop_
_entity_poly.entity_id
_entity_poly.type
_entity_poly.pdbx_seq_one_letter_code
_entity_poly.pdbx_strand_id
1 'polypeptide(L)'
;MIDVRTPASRPAGRPAPRGVSRRAVTTAAAWTVPVVAVAVGTPAAAASGLDVGAFVLNGTCGSPGILGPGFTLTAGSADLPVGTTITIVGSGVANIGVFTATPSIATITSPSSTTRFVTLTGPLPAGSTLGLRTTLSITSAFTLNATTTLPEGSVGTGAKSTASVRSDRVFCTGN
;
A
#
# COMPACT_ATOMS: atom_id res chain seq x y z
N MET A 1 95.11 31.91 -2.06
CA MET A 1 94.84 30.73 -2.89
C MET A 1 95.21 29.51 -2.05
N ILE A 2 94.24 28.63 -1.76
CA ILE A 2 94.40 27.23 -1.31
C ILE A 2 94.86 26.98 0.15
N ASP A 3 93.92 26.39 0.90
CA ASP A 3 93.99 25.23 1.82
C ASP A 3 94.89 25.28 3.09
N VAL A 4 94.38 24.71 4.20
CA VAL A 4 95.04 23.64 4.99
C VAL A 4 94.27 23.34 6.31
N ARG A 5 93.69 22.13 6.35
CA ARG A 5 93.63 21.09 7.42
C ARG A 5 92.83 21.24 8.75
N THR A 6 91.93 20.25 8.90
CA THR A 6 91.39 19.47 10.06
C THR A 6 92.45 19.11 11.16
N PRO A 7 92.15 18.58 12.40
CA PRO A 7 91.08 17.61 12.76
C PRO A 7 90.50 17.56 14.23
N ALA A 8 89.50 16.67 14.40
CA ALA A 8 89.21 15.72 15.52
C ALA A 8 88.75 16.18 16.93
N SER A 9 87.60 15.66 17.37
CA SER A 9 87.54 14.60 18.41
C SER A 9 86.11 14.11 18.69
N ARG A 10 85.93 12.78 18.71
CA ARG A 10 84.77 12.06 19.26
C ARG A 10 85.23 11.44 20.59
N PRO A 11 84.38 11.41 21.62
CA PRO A 11 84.14 10.13 22.29
C PRO A 11 82.62 9.91 22.51
N ALA A 12 82.08 8.80 22.04
CA ALA A 12 81.92 7.55 22.81
C ALA A 12 80.83 7.66 23.90
N GLY A 13 79.56 7.59 23.48
CA GLY A 13 78.43 7.35 24.38
C GLY A 13 77.96 5.90 24.29
N ARG A 14 78.22 5.11 25.33
CA ARG A 14 77.47 3.89 25.74
C ARG A 14 77.10 4.09 27.22
N PRO A 15 76.11 3.38 27.81
CA PRO A 15 74.99 2.60 27.26
C PRO A 15 73.60 3.01 27.84
N ALA A 16 72.53 2.43 27.30
CA ALA A 16 71.11 2.74 27.55
C ALA A 16 70.58 2.48 28.98
N PRO A 17 69.36 2.98 29.27
CA PRO A 17 68.32 2.08 29.74
C PRO A 17 67.10 2.06 28.82
N ARG A 18 66.67 0.83 28.49
CA ARG A 18 65.39 0.53 27.87
C ARG A 18 64.26 0.93 28.82
N GLY A 19 63.53 1.98 28.47
CA GLY A 19 62.26 2.34 29.09
C GLY A 19 61.20 2.45 28.02
N VAL A 20 60.50 1.33 27.76
CA VAL A 20 59.27 1.31 26.97
C VAL A 20 58.28 2.27 27.63
N SER A 21 58.04 3.41 26.97
CA SER A 21 57.05 4.39 27.43
C SER A 21 55.65 3.78 27.30
N ARG A 22 54.97 3.61 28.44
CA ARG A 22 53.57 3.13 28.53
C ARG A 22 52.55 4.07 27.85
N ARG A 23 53.00 5.14 27.18
CA ARG A 23 52.15 6.06 26.41
C ARG A 23 52.05 5.74 24.91
N ALA A 24 52.76 4.71 24.45
CA ALA A 24 52.74 4.28 23.04
C ALA A 24 51.91 3.00 22.80
N VAL A 25 50.96 2.68 23.70
CA VAL A 25 50.11 1.47 23.61
C VAL A 25 48.62 1.80 23.84
N THR A 26 48.12 2.83 23.15
CA THR A 26 46.66 2.95 22.86
C THR A 26 46.38 3.21 21.38
N THR A 27 47.39 3.03 20.52
CA THR A 27 47.22 2.90 19.06
C THR A 27 46.55 1.57 18.73
N ALA A 28 45.24 1.45 18.94
CA ALA A 28 44.35 0.47 18.28
C ALA A 28 42.92 0.54 18.85
N ALA A 29 42.19 1.62 18.54
CA ALA A 29 40.72 1.59 18.52
C ALA A 29 40.20 2.69 17.59
N ALA A 30 40.77 2.80 16.38
CA ALA A 30 40.21 3.59 15.29
C ALA A 30 39.22 2.75 14.44
N TRP A 31 38.79 1.60 14.95
CA TRP A 31 37.94 0.66 14.24
C TRP A 31 36.48 1.02 14.48
N THR A 32 35.87 1.48 13.39
CA THR A 32 34.44 1.32 13.07
C THR A 32 33.48 1.97 14.06
N VAL A 33 33.20 3.27 13.87
CA VAL A 33 31.86 3.78 14.20
C VAL A 33 30.90 3.06 13.25
N PRO A 34 29.95 2.23 13.74
CA PRO A 34 28.87 1.79 12.89
C PRO A 34 28.06 3.04 12.59
N VAL A 35 28.26 3.61 11.40
CA VAL A 35 27.25 4.48 10.80
C VAL A 35 26.08 3.55 10.58
N VAL A 36 25.17 3.52 11.55
CA VAL A 36 23.81 3.07 11.33
C VAL A 36 23.23 4.11 10.40
N ALA A 37 23.44 3.92 9.11
CA ALA A 37 22.58 4.49 8.11
C ALA A 37 21.21 3.88 8.40
N VAL A 38 20.42 4.56 9.24
CA VAL A 38 19.00 4.37 9.25
C VAL A 38 18.61 4.70 7.82
N ALA A 39 18.37 3.66 7.01
CA ALA A 39 17.51 3.79 5.86
C ALA A 39 16.19 4.27 6.45
N VAL A 40 16.04 5.59 6.57
CA VAL A 40 14.73 6.22 6.59
C VAL A 40 14.17 5.79 5.25
N GLY A 41 13.46 4.67 5.27
CA GLY A 41 12.46 4.40 4.28
C GLY A 41 11.69 5.69 4.21
N THR A 42 11.85 6.39 3.10
CA THR A 42 10.96 7.45 2.69
C THR A 42 9.91 6.76 1.83
N PRO A 43 8.89 6.08 2.39
CA PRO A 43 7.79 5.64 1.56
C PRO A 43 6.88 6.84 1.35
N ALA A 44 7.22 7.76 0.45
CA ALA A 44 6.27 8.80 0.06
C ALA A 44 6.54 9.52 -1.27
N ALA A 45 7.78 9.56 -1.78
CA ALA A 45 8.10 10.48 -2.89
C ALA A 45 8.64 9.80 -4.17
N ALA A 46 8.81 8.48 -4.19
CA ALA A 46 9.21 7.72 -5.38
C ALA A 46 8.10 6.82 -5.95
N ALA A 47 6.90 6.85 -5.37
CA ALA A 47 5.72 6.43 -6.09
C ALA A 47 5.30 7.60 -6.98
N SER A 48 5.82 7.64 -8.21
CA SER A 48 5.02 8.18 -9.32
C SER A 48 3.86 7.21 -9.51
N GLY A 49 2.96 7.17 -8.52
CA GLY A 49 1.79 6.34 -8.57
C GLY A 49 0.90 6.89 -9.65
N LEU A 50 0.36 6.00 -10.49
CA LEU A 50 -0.66 6.39 -11.46
C LEU A 50 -1.86 6.88 -10.65
N ASP A 51 -2.10 8.19 -10.65
CA ASP A 51 -3.29 8.75 -10.04
C ASP A 51 -4.49 8.42 -10.93
N VAL A 52 -5.33 7.52 -10.46
CA VAL A 52 -6.55 7.09 -11.17
C VAL A 52 -7.70 8.10 -10.97
N GLY A 53 -7.45 9.15 -10.18
CA GLY A 53 -8.40 10.22 -9.87
C GLY A 53 -9.52 9.81 -8.91
N ALA A 54 -10.55 10.65 -8.86
CA ALA A 54 -11.68 10.53 -7.94
C ALA A 54 -12.70 9.49 -8.41
N PHE A 55 -12.33 8.21 -8.37
CA PHE A 55 -13.28 7.12 -8.61
C PHE A 55 -14.32 7.06 -7.49
N VAL A 56 -15.52 6.57 -7.82
CA VAL A 56 -16.66 6.60 -6.90
C VAL A 56 -17.30 5.23 -6.78
N LEU A 57 -17.33 4.69 -5.57
CA LEU A 57 -18.15 3.55 -5.21
C LEU A 57 -19.45 4.04 -4.58
N ASN A 58 -20.59 3.61 -5.14
CA ASN A 58 -21.92 3.94 -4.61
C ASN A 58 -22.74 2.67 -4.35
N GLY A 59 -23.44 2.65 -3.22
CA GLY A 59 -24.45 1.65 -2.91
C GLY A 59 -25.75 1.95 -3.65
N THR A 60 -26.42 0.92 -4.17
CA THR A 60 -27.72 1.04 -4.83
C THR A 60 -28.63 -0.10 -4.41
N CYS A 61 -29.87 0.23 -4.07
CA CYS A 61 -30.86 -0.75 -3.65
C CYS A 61 -31.45 -1.59 -4.80
N GLY A 62 -31.23 -1.15 -6.04
CA GLY A 62 -31.90 -1.73 -7.19
C GLY A 62 -33.40 -1.45 -7.16
N SER A 63 -34.15 -2.25 -7.91
CA SER A 63 -35.62 -2.20 -7.96
C SER A 63 -36.17 -3.58 -7.60
N PRO A 64 -37.13 -3.68 -6.67
CA PRO A 64 -37.73 -4.96 -6.31
C PRO A 64 -38.20 -5.72 -7.55
N GLY A 65 -37.78 -6.98 -7.68
CA GLY A 65 -38.19 -7.87 -8.76
C GLY A 65 -37.50 -7.68 -10.12
N ILE A 66 -36.67 -6.64 -10.31
CA ILE A 66 -36.01 -6.35 -11.59
C ILE A 66 -34.48 -6.33 -11.43
N LEU A 67 -33.97 -5.62 -10.41
CA LEU A 67 -32.54 -5.45 -10.20
C LEU A 67 -32.25 -5.55 -8.71
N GLY A 68 -31.38 -6.49 -8.33
CA GLY A 68 -31.01 -6.67 -6.93
C GLY A 68 -30.18 -5.51 -6.36
N PRO A 69 -30.07 -5.43 -5.03
CA PRO A 69 -29.21 -4.46 -4.37
C PRO A 69 -27.75 -4.74 -4.72
N GLY A 70 -26.88 -3.75 -4.53
CA GLY A 70 -25.46 -3.90 -4.77
C GLY A 70 -24.73 -2.58 -4.93
N PHE A 71 -23.63 -2.60 -5.66
CA PHE A 71 -22.70 -1.48 -5.74
C PHE A 71 -22.45 -1.10 -7.19
N THR A 72 -22.15 0.17 -7.43
CA THR A 72 -21.69 0.66 -8.73
C THR A 72 -20.38 1.38 -8.50
N LEU A 73 -19.31 0.88 -9.10
CA LEU A 73 -18.00 1.52 -9.13
C LEU A 73 -17.90 2.31 -10.43
N THR A 74 -17.62 3.60 -10.33
CA THR A 74 -17.44 4.51 -11.46
C THR A 74 -15.98 4.94 -11.51
N ALA A 75 -15.34 4.76 -12.66
CA ALA A 75 -13.99 5.23 -12.87
C ALA A 75 -13.92 6.76 -12.85
N GLY A 76 -12.81 7.29 -12.34
CA GLY A 76 -12.56 8.73 -12.30
C GLY A 76 -12.06 9.26 -13.65
N SER A 77 -11.12 10.19 -13.58
CA SER A 77 -10.49 10.83 -14.74
C SER A 77 -9.53 9.92 -15.52
N ALA A 78 -9.15 8.78 -14.94
CA ALA A 78 -8.25 7.80 -15.53
C ALA A 78 -8.77 6.38 -15.31
N ASP A 79 -8.19 5.43 -16.07
CA ASP A 79 -8.58 4.02 -16.04
C ASP A 79 -8.26 3.40 -14.68
N LEU A 80 -9.20 2.63 -14.13
CA LEU A 80 -8.91 1.81 -12.96
C LEU A 80 -8.13 0.56 -13.39
N PRO A 81 -6.97 0.29 -12.78
CA PRO A 81 -6.12 -0.81 -13.17
C PRO A 81 -6.71 -2.17 -12.80
N VAL A 82 -6.27 -3.18 -13.55
CA VAL A 82 -6.44 -4.60 -13.19
C VAL A 82 -5.90 -4.85 -11.78
N GLY A 83 -6.55 -5.73 -11.02
CA GLY A 83 -6.18 -6.02 -9.65
C GLY A 83 -6.78 -5.06 -8.62
N THR A 84 -7.52 -4.03 -9.04
CA THR A 84 -8.41 -3.30 -8.11
C THR A 84 -9.39 -4.28 -7.50
N THR A 85 -9.49 -4.25 -6.18
CA THR A 85 -10.28 -5.19 -5.40
C THR A 85 -11.42 -4.47 -4.70
N ILE A 86 -12.60 -5.09 -4.65
CA ILE A 86 -13.74 -4.62 -3.90
C ILE A 86 -14.11 -5.72 -2.92
N THR A 87 -14.01 -5.43 -1.64
CA THR A 87 -14.41 -6.33 -0.57
C THR A 87 -15.82 -5.98 -0.13
N ILE A 88 -16.74 -6.94 -0.21
CA ILE A 88 -18.13 -6.77 0.22
C ILE A 88 -18.34 -7.62 1.46
N VAL A 89 -18.80 -7.01 2.54
CA VAL A 89 -19.13 -7.67 3.80
C VAL A 89 -20.57 -7.36 4.17
N GLY A 90 -21.37 -8.40 4.37
CA GLY A 90 -22.75 -8.24 4.82
C GLY A 90 -23.00 -8.71 6.24
N SER A 91 -24.10 -8.19 6.80
CA SER A 91 -24.63 -8.54 8.12
C SER A 91 -26.15 -8.50 8.11
N GLY A 92 -26.77 -9.12 9.13
CA GLY A 92 -28.24 -9.25 9.25
C GLY A 92 -28.85 -10.40 8.46
N VAL A 93 -28.06 -11.09 7.62
CA VAL A 93 -28.46 -12.27 6.85
C VAL A 93 -27.41 -13.38 6.93
N ALA A 94 -27.85 -14.63 6.85
CA ALA A 94 -26.95 -15.78 6.84
C ALA A 94 -26.16 -15.91 5.53
N ASN A 95 -26.70 -15.41 4.41
CA ASN A 95 -26.06 -15.43 3.09
C ASN A 95 -26.39 -14.14 2.33
N ILE A 96 -25.38 -13.50 1.76
CA ILE A 96 -25.51 -12.23 1.02
C ILE A 96 -25.81 -12.43 -0.47
N GLY A 97 -26.12 -13.65 -0.89
CA GLY A 97 -26.50 -14.02 -2.25
C GLY A 97 -25.30 -14.22 -3.18
N VAL A 98 -25.61 -14.46 -4.46
CA VAL A 98 -24.62 -14.53 -5.53
C VAL A 98 -24.48 -13.13 -6.12
N PHE A 99 -23.23 -12.67 -6.27
CA PHE A 99 -22.97 -11.39 -6.93
C PHE A 99 -22.60 -11.63 -8.40
N THR A 100 -23.06 -10.73 -9.26
CA THR A 100 -22.72 -10.68 -10.69
C THR A 100 -22.11 -9.32 -11.02
N ALA A 101 -21.08 -9.32 -11.87
CA ALA A 101 -20.42 -8.12 -12.35
C ALA A 101 -20.87 -7.79 -13.79
N THR A 102 -21.14 -6.51 -14.05
CA THR A 102 -21.51 -6.01 -15.38
C THR A 102 -20.80 -4.68 -15.64
N PRO A 103 -19.93 -4.58 -16.67
CA PRO A 103 -19.51 -5.64 -17.59
C PRO A 103 -18.71 -6.75 -16.87
N SER A 104 -18.58 -7.91 -17.50
CA SER A 104 -17.91 -9.09 -16.94
C SER A 104 -16.37 -8.97 -17.00
N ILE A 105 -15.84 -7.91 -16.39
CA ILE A 105 -14.40 -7.58 -16.29
C ILE A 105 -13.86 -7.81 -14.87
N ALA A 106 -14.60 -8.54 -14.05
CA ALA A 106 -14.23 -8.82 -12.68
C ALA A 106 -14.51 -10.29 -12.33
N THR A 107 -13.63 -10.89 -11.54
CA THR A 107 -13.83 -12.19 -10.92
C THR A 107 -14.36 -12.01 -9.52
N ILE A 108 -15.31 -12.87 -9.12
CA ILE A 108 -15.95 -12.81 -7.81
C ILE A 108 -15.64 -14.11 -7.08
N THR A 109 -15.04 -13.99 -5.91
CA THR A 109 -14.79 -15.12 -5.01
C THR A 109 -15.58 -14.95 -3.72
N SER A 110 -16.03 -16.06 -3.15
CA SER A 110 -16.93 -16.08 -2.00
C SER A 110 -16.26 -16.84 -0.83
N PRO A 111 -15.36 -16.18 -0.08
CA PRO A 111 -14.63 -16.82 1.02
C PRO A 111 -15.53 -17.29 2.18
N SER A 112 -16.71 -16.67 2.34
CA SER A 112 -17.71 -17.05 3.34
C SER A 112 -19.12 -16.82 2.79
N SER A 113 -20.18 -17.14 3.56
CA SER A 113 -21.55 -16.83 3.15
C SER A 113 -21.88 -15.34 3.15
N THR A 114 -21.14 -14.53 3.90
CA THR A 114 -21.37 -13.08 4.11
C THR A 114 -20.28 -12.17 3.53
N THR A 115 -19.21 -12.73 2.97
CA THR A 115 -18.10 -11.96 2.40
C THR A 115 -17.89 -12.31 0.92
N ARG A 116 -17.66 -11.30 0.07
CA ARG A 116 -17.25 -11.47 -1.32
C ARG A 116 -15.99 -10.64 -1.59
N PHE A 117 -15.08 -11.19 -2.37
CA PHE A 117 -14.01 -10.42 -2.98
C PHE A 117 -14.26 -10.33 -4.48
N VAL A 118 -14.26 -9.12 -4.99
CA VAL A 118 -14.38 -8.83 -6.41
C VAL A 118 -13.05 -8.27 -6.88
N THR A 119 -12.43 -8.87 -7.88
CA THR A 119 -11.14 -8.42 -8.42
C THR A 119 -11.30 -8.08 -9.89
N LEU A 120 -10.92 -6.86 -10.30
CA LEU A 120 -10.88 -6.49 -11.71
C LEU A 120 -9.86 -7.37 -12.45
N THR A 121 -10.31 -8.06 -13.49
CA THR A 121 -9.47 -8.82 -14.42
C THR A 121 -9.14 -8.06 -15.69
N GLY A 122 -9.90 -7.00 -15.99
CA GLY A 122 -9.61 -6.03 -17.04
C GLY A 122 -9.59 -4.60 -16.48
N PRO A 123 -8.92 -3.66 -17.16
CA PRO A 123 -9.00 -2.26 -16.77
C PRO A 123 -10.43 -1.76 -16.94
N LEU A 124 -10.89 -0.89 -16.03
CA LEU A 124 -12.17 -0.19 -16.17
C LEU A 124 -11.86 1.21 -16.72
N PRO A 125 -12.23 1.51 -17.99
CA PRO A 125 -11.89 2.79 -18.61
C PRO A 125 -12.40 4.01 -17.85
N ALA A 126 -11.71 5.15 -17.97
CA ALA A 126 -12.12 6.43 -17.39
C ALA A 126 -13.60 6.75 -17.67
N GLY A 127 -14.33 7.20 -16.64
CA GLY A 127 -15.76 7.50 -16.70
C GLY A 127 -16.70 6.30 -16.90
N SER A 128 -16.19 5.08 -17.09
CA SER A 128 -17.05 3.88 -17.22
C SER A 128 -17.45 3.31 -15.86
N THR A 129 -18.48 2.46 -15.86
CA THR A 129 -19.06 1.89 -14.64
C THR A 129 -19.01 0.38 -14.60
N LEU A 130 -18.67 -0.16 -13.44
CA LEU A 130 -18.86 -1.56 -13.07
C LEU A 130 -20.04 -1.67 -12.10
N GLY A 131 -21.11 -2.33 -12.53
CA GLY A 131 -22.22 -2.73 -11.68
C GLY A 131 -21.94 -4.09 -11.01
N LEU A 132 -22.11 -4.13 -9.69
CA LEU A 132 -22.09 -5.35 -8.88
C LEU A 132 -23.47 -5.55 -8.28
N ARG A 133 -24.15 -6.63 -8.66
CA ARG A 133 -25.54 -6.90 -8.25
C ARG A 133 -25.63 -8.23 -7.54
N THR A 134 -26.35 -8.28 -6.43
CA THR A 134 -26.64 -9.53 -5.73
C THR A 134 -28.04 -10.04 -5.99
N THR A 135 -28.23 -11.36 -5.91
CA THR A 135 -29.55 -12.01 -5.89
C THR A 135 -30.29 -11.87 -4.55
N LEU A 136 -29.73 -11.15 -3.57
CA LEU A 136 -30.35 -10.93 -2.27
C LEU A 136 -31.65 -10.12 -2.40
N SER A 137 -32.74 -10.58 -1.79
CA SER A 137 -34.02 -9.85 -1.82
C SER A 137 -33.98 -8.62 -0.92
N ILE A 138 -34.48 -7.48 -1.42
CA ILE A 138 -34.63 -6.25 -0.64
C ILE A 138 -35.68 -6.33 0.46
N THR A 139 -36.54 -7.36 0.46
CA THR A 139 -37.56 -7.60 1.48
C THR A 139 -37.00 -8.24 2.76
N SER A 140 -35.71 -8.56 2.78
CA SER A 140 -34.99 -9.04 3.97
C SER A 140 -34.24 -7.89 4.65
N ALA A 141 -34.12 -7.93 5.98
CA ALA A 141 -33.29 -6.98 6.69
C ALA A 141 -31.81 -7.36 6.49
N PHE A 142 -31.00 -6.46 5.94
CA PHE A 142 -29.57 -6.67 5.77
C PHE A 142 -28.80 -5.36 5.75
N THR A 143 -27.50 -5.46 5.95
CA THR A 143 -26.55 -4.39 5.62
C THR A 143 -25.42 -4.99 4.79
N LEU A 144 -25.03 -4.33 3.70
CA LEU A 144 -23.87 -4.66 2.88
C LEU A 144 -22.94 -3.46 2.92
N ASN A 145 -21.67 -3.69 3.20
CA ASN A 145 -20.63 -2.67 3.14
C ASN A 145 -19.61 -3.10 2.08
N ALA A 146 -19.22 -2.17 1.22
CA ALA A 146 -18.20 -2.41 0.22
C ALA A 146 -17.04 -1.44 0.41
N THR A 147 -15.82 -1.96 0.28
CA THR A 147 -14.58 -1.18 0.31
C THR A 147 -13.75 -1.51 -0.93
N THR A 148 -13.26 -0.48 -1.60
CA THR A 148 -12.41 -0.59 -2.79
C THR A 148 -10.96 -0.35 -2.40
N THR A 149 -10.07 -1.23 -2.83
CA THR A 149 -8.63 -1.16 -2.63
C THR A 149 -7.93 -1.22 -3.98
N LEU A 150 -7.12 -0.19 -4.25
CA LEU A 150 -6.30 -0.12 -5.45
C LEU A 150 -5.07 -1.03 -5.31
N PRO A 151 -4.53 -1.55 -6.42
CA PRO A 151 -3.27 -2.26 -6.41
C PRO A 151 -2.11 -1.32 -6.03
N GLU A 152 -1.00 -1.90 -5.60
CA GLU A 152 0.20 -1.14 -5.26
C GLU A 152 0.66 -0.26 -6.44
N GLY A 153 1.14 0.95 -6.12
CA GLY A 153 1.57 1.92 -7.14
C GLY A 153 0.43 2.70 -7.81
N SER A 154 -0.82 2.54 -7.39
CA SER A 154 -1.95 3.38 -7.83
C SER A 154 -2.51 4.21 -6.68
N VAL A 155 -2.89 5.45 -6.96
CA VAL A 155 -3.47 6.37 -5.97
C VAL A 155 -4.81 6.88 -6.49
N GLY A 156 -5.81 6.97 -5.62
CA GLY A 156 -7.14 7.47 -5.96
C GLY A 156 -7.41 8.80 -5.27
N THR A 157 -6.84 9.89 -5.79
CA THR A 157 -6.98 11.20 -5.16
C THR A 157 -8.45 11.67 -5.21
N GLY A 158 -9.03 11.94 -4.03
CA GLY A 158 -10.44 12.33 -3.90
C GLY A 158 -11.44 11.20 -4.12
N ALA A 159 -10.99 9.94 -4.15
CA ALA A 159 -11.85 8.80 -4.40
C ALA A 159 -12.78 8.50 -3.22
N LYS A 160 -14.00 8.07 -3.55
CA LYS A 160 -14.93 7.46 -2.60
C LYS A 160 -14.77 5.95 -2.69
N SER A 161 -13.94 5.40 -1.82
CA SER A 161 -13.61 3.96 -1.81
C SER A 161 -14.61 3.11 -1.03
N THR A 162 -15.53 3.71 -0.29
CA THR A 162 -16.47 2.98 0.56
C THR A 162 -17.92 3.29 0.21
N ALA A 163 -18.77 2.27 0.34
CA ALA A 163 -20.19 2.34 0.08
C ALA A 163 -20.95 1.39 0.99
N SER A 164 -22.24 1.66 1.20
CA SER A 164 -23.11 0.79 1.98
C SER A 164 -24.51 0.68 1.37
N VAL A 165 -25.14 -0.48 1.53
CA VAL A 165 -26.55 -0.69 1.20
C VAL A 165 -27.22 -1.35 2.38
N ARG A 166 -28.32 -0.78 2.85
CA ARG A 166 -29.07 -1.29 3.99
C ARG A 166 -30.53 -1.44 3.62
N SER A 167 -31.13 -2.56 4.01
CA SER A 167 -32.58 -2.76 4.01
C SER A 167 -33.07 -3.07 5.42
N ASP A 168 -34.18 -2.46 5.81
CA ASP A 168 -34.91 -2.77 7.05
C ASP A 168 -36.19 -3.60 6.80
N ARG A 169 -36.32 -4.18 5.59
CA ARG A 169 -37.48 -4.87 4.98
C ARG A 169 -38.50 -3.95 4.32
N VAL A 170 -38.59 -2.69 4.74
CA VAL A 170 -39.60 -1.74 4.25
C VAL A 170 -38.95 -0.75 3.29
N PHE A 171 -37.80 -0.23 3.71
CA PHE A 171 -37.00 0.71 2.96
C PHE A 171 -35.62 0.11 2.69
N CYS A 172 -35.10 0.44 1.51
CA CYS A 172 -33.71 0.22 1.21
C CYS A 172 -33.04 1.55 0.91
N THR A 173 -31.87 1.77 1.51
CA THR A 173 -31.02 2.93 1.28
C THR A 173 -29.63 2.50 0.84
N GLY A 174 -29.10 3.13 -0.21
CA GLY A 174 -27.72 2.97 -0.67
C GLY A 174 -26.97 4.29 -0.53
N ASN A 175 -25.75 4.23 0.00
CA ASN A 175 -24.80 5.34 0.06
C ASN A 175 -23.51 4.94 -0.62
#